data_AF-A0A1T5JMI5-F1
#
_entry.id   AF-A0A1T5JMI5-F1
#
_cell.length_a   1.000
_cell.length_b   1.000
_cell.length_c   1.000
_cell.angle_alpha   90.00
_cell.angle_beta   90.00
_cell.angle_gamma   90.00
#
_symmetry.space_group_name_H-M   'P 1'
#
loop_
_entity.id
_entity.type
_entity.pdbx_description
1 polymer ?
#
loop_
_entity_poly.entity_id
_entity_poly.type
_entity_poly.pdbx_seq_one_letter_code
_entity_poly.pdbx_strand_id
1 'polypeptide(L)' 'MDHLPLNNIPMLVSSINFLLRDEEFDNLDQICYCFDVEREEMDRLLASGGYAYQEKYNRVI' A
#
# COMPACT_ATOMS: atom_id res chain seq x y z
N MET A 1 -4.13 -8.89 15.42
CA MET A 1 -3.13 -9.45 14.51
C MET A 1 -2.87 -8.37 13.47
N ASP A 2 -1.60 -7.97 13.36
CA ASP A 2 -0.97 -6.96 12.49
C ASP A 2 -1.90 -6.04 11.68
N HIS A 3 -2.32 -4.93 12.31
CA HIS A 3 -2.85 -3.79 11.58
C HIS A 3 -1.72 -3.16 10.77
N LEU A 4 -1.98 -2.85 9.50
CA LEU A 4 -1.15 -1.92 8.74
C LEU A 4 -0.87 -0.69 9.62
N PRO A 5 0.36 -0.18 9.64
CA PRO A 5 0.70 1.04 10.36
C PRO A 5 0.08 2.24 9.61
N LEU A 6 -1.25 2.35 9.62
CA LEU A 6 -2.02 3.45 9.05
C LEU A 6 -1.62 4.79 9.69
N ASN A 7 -1.08 4.75 10.92
CA ASN A 7 -0.51 5.93 11.58
C ASN A 7 0.84 6.38 11.03
N ASN A 8 1.58 5.55 10.27
CA ASN A 8 2.90 5.86 9.74
C ASN A 8 2.97 5.60 8.24
N ILE A 9 2.65 6.63 7.45
CA ILE A 9 2.60 6.55 5.99
C ILE A 9 3.92 6.03 5.35
N PRO A 10 5.12 6.46 5.78
CA PRO A 10 6.37 5.92 5.23
C PRO A 10 6.57 4.42 5.50
N MET A 11 6.07 3.95 6.64
CA MET A 11 6.13 2.56 7.06
C MET A 11 5.12 1.71 6.27
N LEU A 12 3.91 2.24 6.06
CA LEU A 12 2.88 1.66 5.20
C LEU A 12 3.39 1.47 3.77
N VAL A 13 3.98 2.51 3.18
CA VAL A 13 4.58 2.48 1.85
C VAL A 13 5.68 1.43 1.76
N SER A 14 6.52 1.34 2.78
CA SER A 14 7.60 0.34 2.84
C SER A 14 7.04 -1.08 2.93
N SER A 15 6.00 -1.31 3.75
CA SER A 15 5.30 -2.59 3.84
C SER A 15 4.66 -2.96 2.51
N ILE A 16 3.91 -2.05 1.88
CA ILE A 16 3.30 -2.26 0.57
C ILE A 16 4.37 -2.61 -0.47
N ASN A 17 5.47 -1.85 -0.52
CA ASN A 17 6.57 -2.15 -1.44
C ASN A 17 7.26 -3.48 -1.14
N PHE A 18 7.32 -3.89 0.12
CA PHE A 18 7.86 -5.20 0.50
C PHE A 18 6.93 -6.33 0.03
N LEU A 19 5.63 -6.20 0.28
CA LEU A 19 4.60 -7.16 -0.12
C LEU A 19 4.50 -7.31 -1.65
N LEU A 20 4.54 -6.19 -2.39
CA LEU A 20 4.52 -6.22 -3.86
C LEU A 20 5.83 -6.76 -4.44
N ARG A 21 6.96 -6.53 -3.76
CA ARG A 21 8.28 -7.02 -4.20
C ARG A 21 8.45 -8.52 -3.98
N ASP A 22 7.87 -9.07 -2.91
CA ASP A 22 7.92 -10.51 -2.63
C ASP A 22 6.98 -11.32 -3.55
N GLU A 23 6.27 -10.65 -4.47
CA GLU A 23 5.26 -11.23 -5.36
C GLU A 23 4.11 -11.95 -4.61
N GLU A 24 3.97 -11.72 -3.29
CA GLU A 24 2.83 -12.22 -2.51
C GLU A 24 1.50 -11.61 -2.97
N PHE A 25 1.56 -10.39 -3.51
CA PHE A 25 0.41 -9.66 -4.00
C PHE A 25 0.71 -9.13 -5.41
N ASP A 26 -0.17 -9.43 -6.37
CA ASP A 26 -0.02 -8.94 -7.73
C ASP A 26 -0.21 -7.42 -7.78
N ASN A 27 -1.15 -6.90 -7.01
CA ASN A 27 -1.57 -5.51 -7.07
C ASN A 27 -1.86 -4.95 -5.68
N LEU A 28 -1.78 -3.63 -5.56
CA LEU A 28 -2.21 -2.94 -4.33
C LEU A 28 -3.71 -3.19 -4.01
N ASP A 29 -4.53 -3.63 -4.98
CA ASP A 29 -5.97 -3.92 -4.77
C ASP A 29 -6.15 -5.14 -3.86
N GLN A 30 -5.31 -6.16 -4.04
CA GLN A 30 -5.32 -7.33 -3.17
C GLN A 30 -4.82 -6.99 -1.76
N ILE A 31 -3.85 -6.07 -1.64
CA ILE A 31 -3.39 -5.56 -0.36
C ILE A 31 -4.54 -4.81 0.32
N CYS A 32 -5.17 -3.86 -0.38
CA CYS A 32 -6.36 -3.15 0.08
C CYS A 32 -7.44 -4.11 0.58
N TYR A 33 -7.78 -5.14 -0.22
CA TYR A 33 -8.76 -6.16 0.15
C TYR A 33 -8.35 -7.00 1.36
N CYS A 34 -7.08 -7.39 1.45
CA CYS A 34 -6.55 -8.19 2.56
C CYS A 34 -6.58 -7.43 3.89
N PHE A 35 -6.36 -6.11 3.83
CA PHE A 35 -6.37 -5.24 5.00
C PHE A 35 -7.72 -4.58 5.27
N ASP A 36 -8.77 -4.91 4.50
CA ASP A 36 -10.10 -4.31 4.61
C ASP A 36 -10.07 -2.77 4.46
N VAL A 37 -9.20 -2.28 3.57
CA VAL A 37 -9.02 -0.85 3.29
C VAL A 37 -9.56 -0.54 1.90
N GLU A 38 -10.39 0.49 1.79
CA GLU A 38 -10.85 0.96 0.48
C GLU A 38 -9.68 1.56 -0.32
N ARG A 39 -9.67 1.28 -1.62
CA ARG A 39 -8.65 1.79 -2.54
C ARG A 39 -8.56 3.32 -2.54
N GLU A 40 -9.69 4.02 -2.41
CA GLU A 40 -9.72 5.48 -2.27
C GLU A 40 -9.10 5.98 -0.96
N GLU A 41 -9.26 5.23 0.13
CA GLU A 41 -8.68 5.60 1.43
C GLU A 41 -7.18 5.35 1.43
N MET A 42 -6.74 4.23 0.86
CA MET A 42 -5.33 3.93 0.64
C MET A 42 -4.66 5.01 -0.20
N ASP A 43 -5.29 5.43 -1.30
CA ASP A 43 -4.73 6.45 -2.19
C ASP A 43 -4.68 7.82 -1.49
N ARG A 44 -5.70 8.17 -0.68
CA ARG A 44 -5.67 9.38 0.16
C ARG A 44 -4.54 9.34 1.19
N LEU A 45 -4.30 8.20 1.84
CA LEU A 45 -3.21 8.03 2.78
C LEU A 45 -1.85 8.19 2.07
N LEU A 46 -1.65 7.48 0.97
CA LEU A 46 -0.44 7.60 0.17
C LEU A 46 -0.21 9.05 -0.27
N ALA A 47 -1.23 9.71 -0.82
CA ALA A 47 -1.18 11.10 -1.24
C ALA A 47 -0.90 12.06 -0.07
N SER A 48 -1.43 11.79 1.13
CA SER A 48 -1.13 12.56 2.34
C SER A 48 0.35 12.48 2.74
N GLY A 49 1.06 11.40 2.36
CA GLY A 49 2.50 11.26 2.54
C GLY A 49 3.33 11.72 1.33
N GLY A 50 2.69 12.16 0.24
CA GLY A 50 3.35 12.49 -1.02
C GLY A 50 3.76 11.28 -1.87
N TYR A 51 3.16 10.12 -1.62
CA TYR A 51 3.39 8.89 -2.34
C TYR A 51 2.25 8.57 -3.31
N ALA A 52 2.56 7.89 -4.40
CA ALA A 52 1.59 7.40 -5.36
C ALA A 52 1.90 5.97 -5.80
N TYR A 53 0.87 5.15 -5.92
CA TYR A 53 1.03 3.80 -6.46
C TYR A 53 1.17 3.84 -7.98
N GLN A 54 2.23 3.19 -8.50
CA GLN A 54 2.38 2.96 -9.93
C GLN A 54 2.17 1.48 -10.27
N GLU A 55 1.05 1.20 -10.93
CA GLU A 55 0.71 -0.12 -11.48
C GLU A 55 1.78 -0.65 -12.44
N LYS A 56 2.39 0.23 -13.25
CA LYS A 56 3.41 -0.15 -14.23
C LYS A 56 4.64 -0.83 -13.61
N TYR A 57 4.97 -0.47 -12.37
CA TYR A 57 6.14 -0.99 -11.67
C TYR A 57 5.76 -1.79 -10.43
N ASN A 58 4.45 -2.00 -10.18
CA ASN A 58 3.91 -2.58 -8.96
C ASN A 58 4.62 -2.08 -7.70
N ARG A 59 4.74 -0.76 -7.57
CA ARG A 59 5.36 -0.14 -6.41
C ARG A 59 4.79 1.25 -6.16
N VAL A 60 4.87 1.64 -4.91
CA VAL A 60 4.57 2.99 -4.45
C VAL A 60 5.86 3.82 -4.49
N ILE A 61 5.79 5.01 -5.09
CA ILE A 61 6.91 5.95 -5.26
C ILE A 61 6.54 7.36 -4.78
#